data_AF-A0A854DXC8-F1
#
_entry.id   AF-A0A854DXC8-F1
#
_cell.length_a   1.000
_cell.length_b   1.000
_cell.length_c   1.000
_cell.angle_alpha   90.00
_cell.angle_beta   90.00
_cell.angle_gamma   90.00
#
_symmetry.space_group_name_H-M   'P 1'
#
loop_
_entity.id
_entity.type
_entity.pdbx_description
1 polymer ?
#
loop_
_entity_poly.entity_id
_entity_poly.type
_entity_poly.pdbx_seq_one_letter_code
_entity_poly.pdbx_strand_id
1 'polypeptide(L)'
;MLAPKKRRCARLLKWMQTMSTEWPSSETFTKVKHLINACIGPIDQHFPPTPLAGALQIATFQILKAHIEKKQQEEDLTSMLLGAYISATSWILNVIESGSSGELTWGHHNKHGSSAKSEGSTGADFSLLIKFGDNFARAAVFQAKCSDSDTTVQIHRIAPYRAASRKEPERLPEPQILRLVSHGLKIIASTDERNLDWLHYCSYGPTSFFCIPLTQAASNLVRYRQTKPMADTALLQFKADNLSDRSLHGKLKIEAERLYKGHLAEEMERGDHARELLHLLAAGASLKPKDDVPGWLTLRTASAIGGFVETFSNDVKIVELNGRSAPNPTSNASIISKLNDALKNYDSAASSPNATQGMASPDINFTKPLKP
;
A
#
# COMPACT_ATOMS: atom_id res chain seq x y z
N MET A 1 -15.87 34.01 40.98
CA MET A 1 -15.03 33.20 40.07
C MET A 1 -15.51 31.76 40.14
N LEU A 2 -16.30 31.32 39.16
CA LEU A 2 -16.82 29.96 39.05
C LEU A 2 -16.17 29.29 37.83
N ALA A 3 -15.52 28.15 38.06
CA ALA A 3 -14.86 27.35 37.03
C ALA A 3 -15.86 26.85 35.97
N PRO A 4 -15.50 26.82 34.67
CA PRO A 4 -16.38 26.28 33.65
C PRO A 4 -16.38 24.75 33.68
N LYS A 5 -17.59 24.20 33.84
CA LYS A 5 -17.93 22.77 33.79
C LYS A 5 -17.45 22.13 32.48
N LYS A 6 -16.67 21.04 32.59
CA LYS A 6 -16.41 20.09 31.50
C LYS A 6 -17.75 19.55 30.96
N ARG A 7 -18.17 20.01 29.78
CA ARG A 7 -19.21 19.32 29.00
C ARG A 7 -18.63 17.99 28.54
N ARG A 8 -18.98 16.91 29.24
CA ARG A 8 -18.85 15.54 28.70
C ARG A 8 -19.69 15.50 27.42
N CYS A 9 -19.02 15.34 26.28
CA CYS A 9 -19.65 15.16 24.98
C CYS A 9 -20.28 13.76 24.95
N ALA A 10 -21.46 13.62 25.58
CA ALA A 10 -22.26 12.39 25.64
C ALA A 10 -22.89 12.01 24.28
N ARG A 11 -22.36 12.53 23.17
CA ARG A 11 -22.80 12.25 21.79
C ARG A 11 -21.91 11.24 21.05
N LEU A 12 -20.80 10.82 21.65
CA LEU A 12 -19.86 9.81 21.10
C LEU A 12 -20.19 8.35 21.49
N LEU A 13 -21.28 8.12 22.24
CA LEU A 13 -21.59 6.84 22.89
C LEU A 13 -22.84 6.13 22.33
N LYS A 14 -23.31 6.47 21.12
CA LYS A 14 -24.58 5.93 20.59
C LYS A 14 -24.55 5.41 19.15
N TRP A 15 -23.40 4.98 18.64
CA TRP A 15 -23.29 4.29 17.34
C TRP A 15 -22.46 2.99 17.39
N MET A 16 -22.39 2.34 18.55
CA MET A 16 -22.03 0.91 18.64
C MET A 16 -23.24 0.03 18.29
N GLN A 17 -23.87 0.29 17.12
CA GLN A 17 -24.85 -0.63 16.57
C GLN A 17 -24.06 -1.75 15.89
N THR A 18 -24.06 -2.91 16.54
CA THR A 18 -23.92 -4.26 15.96
C THR A 18 -23.62 -4.26 14.46
N MET A 19 -22.33 -4.30 14.12
CA MET A 19 -21.86 -4.60 12.77
C MET A 19 -22.30 -6.04 12.45
N SER A 20 -23.16 -6.21 11.46
CA SER A 20 -23.49 -7.53 10.95
C SER A 20 -22.23 -8.16 10.38
N THR A 21 -21.87 -9.33 10.87
CA THR A 21 -20.82 -10.20 10.31
C THR A 21 -21.24 -10.86 8.99
N GLU A 22 -22.41 -10.50 8.45
CA GLU A 22 -22.93 -11.09 7.23
C GLU A 22 -22.16 -10.59 6.00
N TRP A 23 -21.53 -11.53 5.34
CA TRP A 23 -20.92 -11.32 4.03
C TRP A 23 -22.02 -10.96 3.00
N PRO A 24 -21.73 -10.13 1.98
CA PRO A 24 -22.75 -9.74 1.00
C PRO A 24 -23.41 -10.96 0.33
N SER A 25 -24.69 -10.82 0.01
CA SER A 25 -25.47 -11.87 -0.63
C SER A 25 -25.11 -12.02 -2.12
N SER A 26 -25.49 -13.15 -2.73
CA SER A 26 -25.34 -13.36 -4.17
C SER A 26 -26.06 -12.31 -5.02
N GLU A 27 -27.19 -11.79 -4.52
CA GLU A 27 -27.91 -10.69 -5.17
C GLU A 27 -27.08 -9.40 -5.13
N THR A 28 -26.47 -9.08 -3.99
CA THR A 28 -25.56 -7.93 -3.87
C THR A 28 -24.38 -8.05 -4.82
N PHE A 29 -23.72 -9.21 -4.90
CA PHE A 29 -22.61 -9.42 -5.85
C PHE A 29 -23.03 -9.19 -7.30
N THR A 30 -24.24 -9.64 -7.66
CA THR A 30 -24.79 -9.45 -9.01
C THR A 30 -25.03 -7.97 -9.30
N LYS A 31 -25.63 -7.24 -8.35
CA LYS A 31 -25.83 -5.78 -8.46
C LYS A 31 -24.52 -5.03 -8.60
N VAL A 32 -23.52 -5.34 -7.78
CA VAL A 32 -22.17 -4.74 -7.86
C VAL A 32 -21.54 -5.01 -9.23
N LYS A 33 -21.57 -6.26 -9.71
CA LYS A 33 -21.01 -6.63 -11.01
C LYS A 33 -21.69 -5.87 -12.16
N HIS A 34 -23.01 -5.73 -12.13
CA HIS A 34 -23.73 -4.92 -13.12
C HIS A 34 -23.30 -3.45 -13.08
N LEU A 35 -23.12 -2.89 -11.88
CA LEU A 35 -22.68 -1.51 -11.72
C LEU A 35 -21.27 -1.28 -12.24
N ILE A 36 -20.33 -2.19 -11.93
CA ILE A 36 -18.98 -2.17 -12.49
C ILE A 36 -19.06 -2.17 -14.02
N ASN A 37 -19.81 -3.11 -14.60
CA ASN A 37 -19.94 -3.22 -16.05
C ASN A 37 -20.56 -1.98 -16.69
N ALA A 38 -21.50 -1.33 -16.02
CA ALA A 38 -22.09 -0.08 -16.48
C ALA A 38 -21.09 1.09 -16.45
N CYS A 39 -20.20 1.14 -15.45
CA CYS A 39 -19.25 2.24 -15.29
C CYS A 39 -17.97 2.10 -16.12
N ILE A 40 -17.41 0.90 -16.19
CA ILE A 40 -16.09 0.66 -16.80
C ILE A 40 -16.13 -0.28 -18.01
N GLY A 41 -17.22 -1.03 -18.21
CA GLY A 41 -17.35 -2.08 -19.22
C GLY A 41 -17.08 -3.49 -18.67
N PRO A 42 -17.17 -4.55 -19.52
CA PRO A 42 -17.14 -5.94 -19.08
C PRO A 42 -15.73 -6.37 -18.64
N ILE A 43 -15.42 -6.11 -17.37
CA ILE A 43 -14.19 -6.58 -16.75
C ILE A 43 -14.41 -7.97 -16.12
N ASP A 44 -13.46 -8.87 -16.34
CA ASP A 44 -13.46 -10.19 -15.72
C ASP A 44 -13.25 -10.05 -14.22
N GLN A 45 -13.97 -10.86 -13.44
CA GLN A 45 -13.94 -10.83 -11.99
C GLN A 45 -13.31 -12.12 -11.49
N HIS A 46 -12.18 -11.99 -10.78
CA HIS A 46 -11.52 -13.13 -10.14
C HIS A 46 -12.36 -13.69 -8.99
N PHE A 47 -13.03 -12.79 -8.27
CA PHE A 47 -13.93 -13.11 -7.15
C PHE A 47 -15.24 -12.32 -7.29
N PRO A 48 -16.35 -12.80 -6.69
CA PRO A 48 -17.58 -12.01 -6.62
C PRO A 48 -17.34 -10.65 -5.95
N PRO A 49 -17.56 -9.53 -6.65
CA PRO A 49 -17.13 -8.23 -6.16
C PRO A 49 -18.05 -7.72 -5.04
N THR A 50 -17.49 -7.46 -3.86
CA THR A 50 -18.20 -6.75 -2.78
C THR A 50 -18.41 -5.28 -3.16
N PRO A 51 -19.31 -4.53 -2.50
CA PRO A 51 -19.47 -3.10 -2.75
C PRO A 51 -18.14 -2.33 -2.68
N LEU A 52 -17.30 -2.62 -1.68
CA LEU A 52 -15.97 -2.00 -1.59
C LEU A 52 -15.08 -2.37 -2.79
N ALA A 53 -15.06 -3.64 -3.20
CA ALA A 53 -14.30 -4.07 -4.36
C ALA A 53 -14.74 -3.32 -5.63
N GLY A 54 -16.05 -3.21 -5.87
CA GLY A 54 -16.57 -2.48 -7.02
C GLY A 54 -16.20 -0.99 -7.02
N ALA A 55 -16.25 -0.34 -5.85
CA ALA A 55 -15.81 1.04 -5.72
C ALA A 55 -14.32 1.22 -6.05
N LEU A 56 -13.47 0.35 -5.48
CA LEU A 56 -12.03 0.36 -5.75
C LEU A 56 -11.77 0.15 -7.24
N GLN A 57 -12.42 -0.82 -7.87
CA GLN A 57 -12.24 -1.11 -9.29
C GLN A 57 -12.64 0.06 -10.19
N ILE A 58 -13.82 0.66 -9.95
CA ILE A 58 -14.30 1.80 -10.74
C ILE A 58 -13.33 2.99 -10.60
N ALA A 59 -12.93 3.31 -9.36
CA ALA A 59 -12.02 4.41 -9.10
C ALA A 59 -10.64 4.21 -9.74
N THR A 60 -10.02 3.04 -9.57
CA THR A 60 -8.70 2.75 -10.17
C THR A 60 -8.76 2.86 -11.69
N PHE A 61 -9.81 2.31 -12.32
CA PHE A 61 -9.98 2.37 -13.77
C PHE A 61 -10.10 3.81 -14.28
N GLN A 62 -10.88 4.65 -13.59
CA GLN A 62 -11.06 6.05 -13.98
C GLN A 62 -9.76 6.85 -13.91
N ILE A 63 -8.96 6.64 -12.85
CA ILE A 63 -7.66 7.32 -12.73
C ILE A 63 -6.66 6.79 -13.77
N LEU A 64 -6.64 5.48 -14.02
CA LEU A 64 -5.82 4.90 -15.09
C LEU A 64 -6.16 5.51 -16.45
N LYS A 65 -7.45 5.60 -16.78
CA LYS A 65 -7.91 6.22 -18.03
C LYS A 65 -7.47 7.69 -18.12
N ALA A 66 -7.66 8.47 -17.06
CA ALA A 66 -7.24 9.87 -17.02
C ALA A 66 -5.72 10.02 -17.19
N HIS A 67 -4.93 9.09 -16.63
CA HIS A 67 -3.48 9.05 -16.79
C HIS A 67 -3.06 8.75 -18.23
N ILE A 68 -3.74 7.81 -18.90
CA ILE A 68 -3.50 7.49 -20.31
C ILE A 68 -3.77 8.70 -21.21
N GLU A 69 -4.85 9.43 -20.94
CA GLU A 69 -5.21 10.64 -21.70
C GLU A 69 -4.23 11.78 -21.45
N LYS A 70 -3.78 11.94 -20.20
CA LYS A 70 -2.80 12.94 -19.80
C LYS A 70 -1.94 12.39 -18.68
N LYS A 71 -0.66 12.15 -18.97
CA LYS A 71 0.31 11.66 -18.00
C LYS A 71 0.34 12.58 -16.77
N GLN A 72 0.06 12.00 -15.61
CA GLN A 72 0.07 12.67 -14.31
C GLN A 72 1.39 12.40 -13.59
N GLN A 73 1.75 13.27 -12.63
CA GLN A 73 2.90 13.03 -11.76
C GLN A 73 2.57 12.02 -10.66
N GLU A 74 3.61 11.40 -10.09
CA GLU A 74 3.50 10.29 -9.12
C GLU A 74 2.67 10.66 -7.86
N GLU A 75 2.92 11.84 -7.31
CA GLU A 75 2.22 12.34 -6.11
C GLU A 75 0.75 12.68 -6.40
N ASP A 76 0.50 13.25 -7.57
CA ASP A 76 -0.85 13.58 -8.02
C ASP A 76 -1.68 12.31 -8.20
N LEU A 77 -1.11 11.26 -8.81
CA LEU A 77 -1.79 9.98 -8.99
C LEU A 77 -2.20 9.33 -7.69
N THR A 78 -1.29 9.27 -6.72
CA THR A 78 -1.56 8.66 -5.41
C THR A 78 -2.67 9.43 -4.69
N SER A 79 -2.68 10.76 -4.79
CA SER A 79 -3.72 11.62 -4.21
C SER A 79 -5.06 11.51 -4.95
N MET A 80 -5.04 11.42 -6.28
CA MET A 80 -6.22 11.23 -7.13
C MET A 80 -6.88 9.88 -6.85
N LEU A 81 -6.11 8.80 -6.73
CA LEU A 81 -6.61 7.48 -6.37
C LEU A 81 -7.34 7.52 -5.02
N LEU A 82 -6.73 8.10 -3.98
CA LEU A 82 -7.38 8.26 -2.67
C LEU A 82 -8.71 9.02 -2.78
N GLY A 83 -8.71 10.18 -3.44
CA GLY A 83 -9.93 10.97 -3.64
C GLY A 83 -11.03 10.19 -4.38
N ALA A 84 -10.64 9.44 -5.41
CA ALA A 84 -11.55 8.60 -6.18
C ALA A 84 -12.11 7.44 -5.36
N TYR A 85 -11.29 6.76 -4.54
CA TYR A 85 -11.75 5.69 -3.64
C TYR A 85 -12.80 6.19 -2.63
N ILE A 86 -12.58 7.37 -2.05
CA ILE A 86 -13.55 7.98 -1.11
C ILE A 86 -14.87 8.27 -1.81
N SER A 87 -14.82 8.86 -3.02
CA SER A 87 -16.03 9.18 -3.78
C SER A 87 -16.80 7.93 -4.21
N ALA A 88 -16.10 6.96 -4.81
CA ALA A 88 -16.71 5.76 -5.37
C ALA A 88 -17.31 4.86 -4.28
N THR A 89 -16.65 4.70 -3.14
CA THR A 89 -17.16 3.86 -2.03
C THR A 89 -18.47 4.39 -1.48
N SER A 90 -18.55 5.70 -1.35
CA SER A 90 -19.74 6.32 -0.77
C SER A 90 -20.90 6.33 -1.77
N TRP A 91 -20.60 6.50 -3.06
CA TRP A 91 -21.60 6.36 -4.11
C TRP A 91 -22.15 4.94 -4.21
N ILE A 92 -21.30 3.90 -4.23
CA ILE A 92 -21.77 2.51 -4.41
C ILE A 92 -22.65 2.06 -3.23
N LEU A 93 -22.30 2.49 -2.01
CA LEU A 93 -23.11 2.21 -0.82
C LEU A 93 -24.50 2.84 -0.91
N ASN A 94 -24.60 4.07 -1.43
CA ASN A 94 -25.89 4.73 -1.65
C ASN A 94 -26.73 4.03 -2.74
N VAL A 95 -26.10 3.49 -3.78
CA VAL A 95 -26.81 2.85 -4.91
C VAL A 95 -27.31 1.45 -4.56
N ILE A 96 -26.57 0.70 -3.74
CA ILE A 96 -26.84 -0.72 -3.49
C ILE A 96 -27.75 -0.93 -2.25
N GLU A 97 -28.08 0.15 -1.52
CA GLU A 97 -28.85 0.12 -0.25
C GLU A 97 -28.27 -0.90 0.76
N SER A 98 -26.97 -1.20 0.66
CA SER A 98 -26.32 -2.17 1.54
C SER A 98 -25.90 -1.51 2.86
N GLY A 99 -26.36 -2.05 3.98
CA GLY A 99 -26.11 -1.52 5.32
C GLY A 99 -24.67 -1.64 5.85
N SER A 100 -23.78 -2.36 5.16
CA SER A 100 -22.35 -2.44 5.53
C SER A 100 -21.48 -2.97 4.39
N SER A 101 -20.41 -2.24 4.08
CA SER A 101 -19.21 -2.79 3.43
C SER A 101 -18.06 -2.74 4.41
N GLY A 102 -16.97 -3.49 4.15
CA GLY A 102 -15.73 -3.31 4.89
C GLY A 102 -15.29 -1.83 4.89
N GLU A 103 -14.63 -1.40 5.97
CA GLU A 103 -14.10 -0.05 6.12
C GLU A 103 -12.71 0.00 5.48
N LEU A 104 -12.48 0.94 4.56
CA LEU A 104 -11.15 1.17 3.98
C LEU A 104 -10.48 2.34 4.70
N THR A 105 -9.35 2.05 5.35
CA THR A 105 -8.44 3.06 5.89
C THR A 105 -7.24 3.23 4.96
N TRP A 106 -6.91 4.48 4.66
CA TRP A 106 -5.74 4.86 3.88
C TRP A 106 -4.72 5.56 4.79
N GLY A 107 -3.50 5.05 4.82
CA GLY A 107 -2.37 5.67 5.52
C GLY A 107 -1.38 6.27 4.53
N HIS A 108 -1.08 7.56 4.64
CA HIS A 108 0.02 8.18 3.87
C HIS A 108 1.26 8.36 4.74
N HIS A 109 2.44 8.11 4.16
CA HIS A 109 3.72 8.35 4.79
C HIS A 109 4.21 9.74 4.39
N ASN A 110 4.33 10.67 5.35
CA ASN A 110 4.73 12.03 5.05
C ASN A 110 6.13 12.08 4.38
N LYS A 111 6.20 12.62 3.16
CA LYS A 111 7.43 12.76 2.37
C LYS A 111 8.50 13.63 3.03
N HIS A 112 8.08 14.75 3.61
CA HIS A 112 8.97 15.74 4.23
C HIS A 112 9.07 15.59 5.76
N GLY A 113 8.39 14.59 6.33
CA GLY A 113 8.42 14.32 7.75
C GLY A 113 9.83 13.95 8.22
N SER A 114 10.24 14.50 9.36
CA SER A 114 11.42 14.06 10.11
C SER A 114 11.13 12.83 10.99
N SER A 115 9.88 12.33 10.98
CA SER A 115 9.45 11.22 11.82
C SER A 115 9.96 9.86 11.33
N ALA A 116 9.99 8.89 12.26
CA ALA A 116 10.27 7.48 11.98
C ALA A 116 9.36 6.86 10.93
N LYS A 117 8.17 7.45 10.77
CA LYS A 117 7.07 6.96 9.93
C LYS A 117 6.99 7.67 8.56
N SER A 118 7.93 8.58 8.29
CA SER A 118 8.02 9.30 7.01
C SER A 118 8.39 8.37 5.85
N GLU A 119 8.10 8.78 4.62
CA GLU A 119 8.52 8.04 3.40
C GLU A 119 10.04 7.88 3.38
N GLY A 120 10.76 8.94 3.74
CA GLY A 120 12.21 8.90 3.85
C GLY A 120 12.67 7.82 4.83
N SER A 121 11.99 7.61 5.96
CA SER A 121 12.38 6.62 6.96
C SER A 121 11.89 5.19 6.64
N THR A 122 10.69 5.03 6.11
CA THR A 122 10.09 3.71 5.89
C THR A 122 10.37 3.16 4.50
N GLY A 123 10.59 4.04 3.52
CA GLY A 123 10.64 3.67 2.12
C GLY A 123 9.29 3.30 1.51
N ALA A 124 8.17 3.63 2.18
CA ALA A 124 6.81 3.46 1.71
C ALA A 124 6.17 4.83 1.42
N ASP A 125 5.31 4.91 0.40
CA ASP A 125 4.54 6.11 0.05
C ASP A 125 3.16 6.06 0.71
N PHE A 126 2.47 4.92 0.64
CA PHE A 126 1.16 4.75 1.26
C PHE A 126 0.91 3.32 1.69
N SER A 127 -0.07 3.16 2.56
CA SER A 127 -0.53 1.89 3.12
C SER A 127 -2.05 1.84 3.05
N LEU A 128 -2.59 0.64 2.81
CA LEU A 128 -4.01 0.35 2.79
C LEU A 128 -4.34 -0.62 3.91
N LEU A 129 -5.50 -0.43 4.52
CA LEU A 129 -6.08 -1.32 5.51
C LEU A 129 -7.58 -1.47 5.20
N ILE A 130 -8.03 -2.70 4.94
CA ILE A 130 -9.44 -3.04 4.76
C ILE A 130 -9.90 -3.78 6.00
N LYS A 131 -10.75 -3.15 6.82
CA LYS A 131 -11.33 -3.75 8.03
C LYS A 131 -12.65 -4.43 7.69
N PHE A 132 -12.79 -5.68 8.13
CA PHE A 132 -14.05 -6.44 8.02
C PHE A 132 -14.70 -6.66 9.40
N GLY A 133 -14.15 -6.01 10.43
CA GLY A 133 -14.64 -6.02 11.81
C GLY A 133 -13.54 -5.52 12.75
N ASP A 134 -13.84 -5.49 14.05
CA ASP A 134 -12.92 -4.97 15.07
C ASP A 134 -11.65 -5.81 15.23
N ASN A 135 -11.72 -7.09 14.87
CA ASN A 135 -10.63 -8.05 15.03
C ASN A 135 -10.06 -8.54 13.71
N PHE A 136 -10.58 -8.11 12.57
CA PHE A 136 -10.08 -8.60 11.29
C PHE A 136 -9.89 -7.48 10.29
N ALA A 137 -8.67 -7.39 9.75
CA ALA A 137 -8.37 -6.53 8.64
C ALA A 137 -7.34 -7.16 7.70
N ARG A 138 -7.26 -6.61 6.49
CA ARG A 138 -6.19 -6.88 5.53
C ARG A 138 -5.40 -5.62 5.31
N ALA A 139 -4.08 -5.75 5.22
CA ALA A 139 -3.17 -4.64 5.05
C ALA A 139 -2.25 -4.84 3.84
N ALA A 140 -1.88 -3.76 3.17
CA ALA A 140 -0.86 -3.75 2.13
C ALA A 140 -0.12 -2.41 2.18
N VAL A 141 1.17 -2.41 1.80
CA VAL A 141 2.00 -1.19 1.78
C VAL A 141 2.59 -1.05 0.40
N PHE A 142 2.68 0.19 -0.07
CA PHE A 142 3.03 0.50 -1.43
C PHE A 142 4.12 1.55 -1.47
N GLN A 143 5.14 1.27 -2.26
CA GLN A 143 6.06 2.27 -2.78
C GLN A 143 5.66 2.61 -4.21
N ALA A 144 5.16 3.82 -4.40
CA ALA A 144 4.65 4.28 -5.69
C ALA A 144 5.80 4.71 -6.60
N LYS A 145 5.65 4.42 -7.89
CA LYS A 145 6.59 4.84 -8.94
C LYS A 145 5.85 5.17 -10.22
N CYS A 146 6.07 6.36 -10.77
CA CYS A 146 5.78 6.55 -12.19
C CYS A 146 6.80 5.79 -13.04
N SER A 147 6.32 5.03 -14.03
CA SER A 147 7.17 4.30 -14.97
C SER A 147 6.83 4.70 -16.40
N ASP A 148 7.85 4.73 -17.26
CA ASP A 148 7.67 4.81 -18.71
C ASP A 148 7.43 3.43 -19.34
N SER A 149 7.36 2.38 -18.52
CA SER A 149 7.20 0.98 -18.91
C SER A 149 6.00 0.34 -18.20
N ASP A 150 5.25 -0.47 -18.95
CA ASP A 150 4.18 -1.33 -18.40
C ASP A 150 4.74 -2.69 -17.88
N THR A 151 6.06 -2.89 -17.96
CA THR A 151 6.74 -4.16 -17.67
C THR A 151 7.87 -4.06 -16.65
N THR A 152 8.39 -2.87 -16.38
CA THR A 152 9.51 -2.67 -15.46
C THR A 152 9.28 -1.49 -14.52
N VAL A 153 9.95 -1.52 -13.37
CA VAL A 153 9.91 -0.47 -12.34
C VAL A 153 11.33 -0.13 -11.92
N GLN A 154 11.73 1.13 -12.04
CA GLN A 154 12.99 1.61 -11.46
C GLN A 154 12.88 1.68 -9.94
N ILE A 155 13.73 0.89 -9.27
CA ILE A 155 13.69 0.77 -7.80
C ILE A 155 14.81 1.54 -7.10
N HIS A 156 15.79 2.00 -7.87
CA HIS A 156 16.91 2.75 -7.32
C HIS A 156 16.48 4.15 -6.89
N ARG A 157 16.48 4.39 -5.58
CA ARG A 157 16.36 5.72 -4.98
C ARG A 157 17.10 5.73 -3.65
N ILE A 158 17.88 6.78 -3.40
CA ILE A 158 18.55 6.95 -2.11
C ILE A 158 17.62 7.68 -1.15
N ALA A 159 17.28 6.99 -0.06
CA ALA A 159 16.59 7.57 1.06
C ALA A 159 17.55 8.49 1.84
N PRO A 160 17.08 9.65 2.35
CA PRO A 160 17.95 10.67 2.92
C PRO A 160 18.52 10.27 4.29
N TYR A 161 19.58 10.97 4.72
CA TYR A 161 20.08 10.90 6.09
C TYR A 161 18.98 11.28 7.12
N ARG A 162 19.00 10.60 8.27
CA ARG A 162 18.19 10.91 9.45
C ARG A 162 19.09 10.90 10.68
N ALA A 163 19.23 12.08 11.31
CA ALA A 163 19.95 12.19 12.58
C ALA A 163 19.24 11.37 13.67
N ALA A 164 20.01 10.86 14.63
CA ALA A 164 19.46 10.23 15.82
C ALA A 164 18.51 11.18 16.56
N SER A 165 17.47 10.62 17.16
CA SER A 165 16.56 11.33 18.05
C SER A 165 16.36 10.53 19.34
N ARG A 166 15.64 11.09 20.32
CA ARG A 166 15.31 10.36 21.55
C ARG A 166 14.52 9.06 21.32
N LYS A 167 13.86 8.92 20.17
CA LYS A 167 12.97 7.79 19.87
C LYS A 167 13.53 6.84 18.82
N GLU A 168 14.53 7.28 18.05
CA GLU A 168 14.97 6.57 16.86
C GLU A 168 16.48 6.70 16.68
N PRO A 169 17.16 5.61 16.29
CA PRO A 169 18.58 5.65 15.99
C PRO A 169 18.85 6.48 14.73
N GLU A 170 20.12 6.86 14.58
CA GLU A 170 20.62 7.45 13.35
C GLU A 170 20.42 6.50 12.16
N ARG A 171 20.14 7.08 10.98
CA ARG A 171 20.09 6.35 9.71
C ARG A 171 20.87 7.08 8.64
N LEU A 172 21.94 6.44 8.17
CA LEU A 172 22.70 6.90 7.01
C LEU A 172 21.84 6.82 5.73
N PRO A 173 22.09 7.69 4.74
CA PRO A 173 21.44 7.54 3.45
C PRO A 173 21.75 6.16 2.85
N GLU A 174 20.73 5.51 2.32
CA GLU A 174 20.81 4.15 1.80
C GLU A 174 19.72 3.93 0.74
N PRO A 175 19.82 2.88 -0.08
CA PRO A 175 18.74 2.50 -0.99
C PRO A 175 17.40 2.36 -0.27
N GLN A 176 16.37 3.04 -0.79
CA GLN A 176 15.04 3.12 -0.18
C GLN A 176 14.39 1.73 -0.02
N ILE A 177 14.70 0.81 -0.93
CA ILE A 177 14.23 -0.58 -0.85
C ILE A 177 14.69 -1.30 0.42
N LEU A 178 15.90 -1.01 0.94
CA LEU A 178 16.37 -1.58 2.21
C LEU A 178 15.58 -1.04 3.40
N ARG A 179 15.12 0.21 3.32
CA ARG A 179 14.22 0.80 4.33
C ARG A 179 12.86 0.11 4.30
N LEU A 180 12.33 -0.14 3.10
CA LEU A 180 11.05 -0.80 2.89
C LEU A 180 11.06 -2.25 3.44
N VAL A 181 12.12 -3.02 3.18
CA VAL A 181 12.32 -4.36 3.77
C VAL A 181 12.34 -4.28 5.30
N SER A 182 13.18 -3.40 5.86
CA SER A 182 13.29 -3.22 7.31
C SER A 182 11.95 -2.81 7.95
N HIS A 183 11.16 -2.00 7.24
CA HIS A 183 9.84 -1.57 7.67
C HIS A 183 8.87 -2.74 7.74
N GLY A 184 8.76 -3.55 6.69
CA GLY A 184 7.87 -4.71 6.68
C GLY A 184 8.23 -5.75 7.73
N LEU A 185 9.52 -6.11 7.83
CA LEU A 185 10.01 -7.07 8.82
C LEU A 185 9.69 -6.62 10.25
N LYS A 186 9.80 -5.31 10.53
CA LYS A 186 9.40 -4.72 11.82
C LYS A 186 7.89 -4.85 12.07
N ILE A 187 7.05 -4.65 11.05
CA ILE A 187 5.59 -4.76 11.17
C ILE A 187 5.17 -6.18 11.55
N ILE A 188 5.74 -7.18 10.88
CA ILE A 188 5.37 -8.58 11.12
C ILE A 188 6.21 -9.26 12.20
N ALA A 189 7.10 -8.50 12.86
CA ALA A 189 8.06 -8.99 13.85
C ALA A 189 8.83 -10.24 13.37
N SER A 190 9.31 -10.21 12.13
CA SER A 190 10.00 -11.32 11.45
C SER A 190 11.38 -10.91 10.97
N THR A 191 12.20 -11.89 10.64
CA THR A 191 13.46 -11.72 9.88
C THR A 191 13.38 -12.35 8.49
N ASP A 192 12.29 -13.05 8.17
CA ASP A 192 12.10 -13.74 6.90
C ASP A 192 11.44 -12.84 5.86
N GLU A 193 12.22 -12.47 4.85
CA GLU A 193 11.80 -11.59 3.74
C GLU A 193 10.78 -12.25 2.80
N ARG A 194 10.65 -13.58 2.85
CA ARG A 194 9.62 -14.30 2.08
C ARG A 194 8.20 -13.93 2.52
N ASN A 195 8.05 -13.40 3.74
CA ASN A 195 6.79 -12.96 4.31
C ASN A 195 6.42 -11.50 3.98
N LEU A 196 7.05 -10.91 2.95
CA LEU A 196 6.86 -9.51 2.54
C LEU A 196 6.12 -9.37 1.20
N ASP A 197 5.32 -10.36 0.82
CA ASP A 197 4.55 -10.36 -0.43
C ASP A 197 3.43 -9.31 -0.44
N TRP A 198 3.05 -8.79 0.72
CA TRP A 198 2.09 -7.70 0.93
C TRP A 198 2.71 -6.29 0.89
N LEU A 199 4.03 -6.19 0.76
CA LEU A 199 4.72 -4.95 0.41
C LEU A 199 4.89 -4.92 -1.12
N HIS A 200 4.53 -3.82 -1.76
CA HIS A 200 4.52 -3.72 -3.22
C HIS A 200 5.28 -2.50 -3.72
N TYR A 201 5.97 -2.66 -4.83
CA TYR A 201 6.22 -1.53 -5.74
C TYR A 201 4.96 -1.34 -6.60
N CYS A 202 4.28 -0.21 -6.43
CA CYS A 202 3.13 0.18 -7.24
C CYS A 202 3.58 1.06 -8.40
N SER A 203 3.63 0.48 -9.59
CA SER A 203 3.99 1.19 -10.82
C SER A 203 2.75 1.83 -11.46
N TYR A 204 2.87 3.11 -11.77
CA TYR A 204 1.98 3.83 -12.67
C TYR A 204 2.64 3.88 -14.04
N GLY A 205 2.40 2.84 -14.85
CA GLY A 205 2.90 2.72 -16.21
C GLY A 205 2.03 3.48 -17.22
N PRO A 206 2.46 3.56 -18.49
CA PRO A 206 1.74 4.29 -19.53
C PRO A 206 0.31 3.81 -19.76
N THR A 207 0.06 2.49 -19.65
CA THR A 207 -1.27 1.92 -19.89
C THR A 207 -1.72 0.90 -18.84
N SER A 208 -0.93 0.70 -17.78
CA SER A 208 -1.21 -0.24 -16.70
C SER A 208 -0.76 0.32 -15.36
N PHE A 209 -1.59 0.13 -14.34
CA PHE A 209 -1.19 0.32 -12.95
C PHE A 209 -1.00 -1.06 -12.32
N PHE A 210 0.24 -1.44 -12.04
CA PHE A 210 0.57 -2.78 -11.57
C PHE A 210 1.45 -2.75 -10.32
N CYS A 211 1.33 -3.79 -9.51
CA CYS A 211 2.02 -3.98 -8.25
C CYS A 211 2.94 -5.19 -8.36
N ILE A 212 4.22 -4.99 -8.09
CA ILE A 212 5.19 -6.08 -7.95
C ILE A 212 5.45 -6.30 -6.45
N PRO A 213 5.16 -7.49 -5.88
CA PRO A 213 5.49 -7.78 -4.49
C PRO A 213 7.01 -7.72 -4.25
N LEU A 214 7.40 -7.22 -3.08
CA LEU A 214 8.79 -6.99 -2.71
C LEU A 214 9.62 -8.28 -2.68
N THR A 215 8.97 -9.43 -2.48
CA THR A 215 9.60 -10.76 -2.55
C THR A 215 10.28 -11.03 -3.89
N GLN A 216 9.84 -10.39 -4.99
CA GLN A 216 10.50 -10.50 -6.30
C GLN A 216 11.79 -9.67 -6.40
N ALA A 217 12.07 -8.77 -5.45
CA ALA A 217 13.27 -7.94 -5.44
C ALA A 217 14.50 -8.64 -4.84
N ALA A 218 14.44 -9.95 -4.58
CA ALA A 218 15.48 -10.66 -3.84
C ALA A 218 16.90 -10.49 -4.44
N SER A 219 17.02 -10.55 -5.77
CA SER A 219 18.29 -10.36 -6.48
C SER A 219 18.84 -8.94 -6.33
N ASN A 220 17.98 -7.92 -6.44
CA ASN A 220 18.35 -6.52 -6.22
C ASN A 220 18.80 -6.27 -4.78
N LEU A 221 18.10 -6.86 -3.80
CA LEU A 221 18.44 -6.74 -2.38
C LEU A 221 19.82 -7.30 -2.06
N VAL A 222 20.21 -8.43 -2.66
CA VAL A 222 21.56 -9.00 -2.49
C VAL A 222 22.63 -8.01 -2.92
N ARG A 223 22.46 -7.36 -4.09
CA ARG A 223 23.43 -6.39 -4.63
C ARG A 223 23.56 -5.17 -3.72
N TYR A 224 22.45 -4.59 -3.27
CA TYR A 224 22.49 -3.46 -2.35
C TYR A 224 23.16 -3.80 -1.01
N ARG A 225 22.90 -5.00 -0.48
CA ARG A 225 23.52 -5.46 0.78
C ARG A 225 25.02 -5.69 0.65
N GLN A 226 25.50 -6.13 -0.51
CA GLN A 226 26.94 -6.27 -0.76
C GLN A 226 27.65 -4.91 -0.78
N THR A 227 27.03 -3.88 -1.37
CA THR A 227 27.58 -2.52 -1.42
C THR A 227 27.52 -1.80 -0.07
N LYS A 228 26.51 -2.11 0.75
CA LYS A 228 26.19 -1.33 1.96
C LYS A 228 27.32 -1.17 2.98
N PRO A 229 28.08 -2.22 3.40
CA PRO A 229 29.13 -2.05 4.39
C PRO A 229 30.22 -1.05 3.99
N MET A 230 30.63 -1.09 2.72
CA MET A 230 31.60 -0.13 2.16
C MET A 230 31.01 1.28 2.13
N ALA A 231 29.76 1.42 1.69
CA ALA A 231 29.09 2.71 1.62
C ALA A 231 28.89 3.33 3.02
N ASP A 232 28.45 2.55 4.01
CA ASP A 232 28.26 3.01 5.39
C ASP A 232 29.59 3.49 6.01
N THR A 233 30.68 2.75 5.78
CA THR A 233 32.03 3.15 6.23
C THR A 233 32.45 4.49 5.63
N ALA A 234 32.27 4.66 4.31
CA ALA A 234 32.61 5.90 3.63
C ALA A 234 31.73 7.09 4.07
N LEU A 235 30.43 6.86 4.28
CA LEU A 235 29.48 7.89 4.74
C LEU A 235 29.77 8.33 6.17
N LEU A 236 30.18 7.42 7.06
CA LEU A 236 30.59 7.77 8.43
C LEU A 236 31.86 8.63 8.43
N GLN A 237 32.85 8.27 7.62
CA GLN A 237 34.06 9.08 7.46
C GLN A 237 33.72 10.46 6.89
N PHE A 238 32.97 10.51 5.79
CA PHE A 238 32.52 11.77 5.17
C PHE A 238 31.78 12.65 6.18
N LYS A 239 30.92 12.06 7.01
CA LYS A 239 30.21 12.77 8.07
C LYS A 239 31.16 13.35 9.10
N ALA A 240 32.13 12.57 9.59
CA ALA A 240 33.12 13.00 10.57
C ALA A 240 33.94 14.20 10.05
N ASP A 241 34.32 14.17 8.77
CA ASP A 241 35.11 15.23 8.14
C ASP A 241 34.30 16.52 7.89
N ASN A 242 32.97 16.46 7.94
CA ASN A 242 32.07 17.56 7.58
C ASN A 242 31.08 17.95 8.70
N LEU A 243 31.37 17.62 9.97
CA LEU A 243 30.45 17.83 11.10
C LEU A 243 29.97 19.29 11.28
N SER A 244 30.80 20.27 10.93
CA SER A 244 30.45 21.69 11.04
C SER A 244 29.62 22.23 9.87
N ASP A 245 29.39 21.43 8.84
CA ASP A 245 28.70 21.86 7.63
C ASP A 245 27.17 21.88 7.81
N ARG A 246 26.56 23.06 7.66
CA ARG A 246 25.10 23.24 7.76
C ARG A 246 24.32 22.50 6.67
N SER A 247 24.97 22.14 5.57
CA SER A 247 24.41 21.39 4.42
C SER A 247 24.72 19.89 4.45
N LEU A 248 25.29 19.38 5.56
CA LEU A 248 25.76 18.00 5.69
C LEU A 248 24.72 16.94 5.28
N HIS A 249 23.45 17.12 5.63
CA HIS A 249 22.39 16.17 5.28
C HIS A 249 22.22 16.00 3.76
N GLY A 250 22.26 17.10 3.02
CA GLY A 250 22.17 17.09 1.56
C GLY A 250 23.42 16.49 0.93
N LYS A 251 24.60 16.85 1.45
CA LYS A 251 25.89 16.31 0.99
C LYS A 251 26.02 14.81 1.22
N LEU A 252 25.57 14.30 2.37
CA LEU A 252 25.54 12.86 2.64
C LEU A 252 24.66 12.11 1.65
N LYS A 253 23.51 12.68 1.26
CA LYS A 253 22.66 12.06 0.24
C LYS A 253 23.36 12.00 -1.12
N ILE A 254 24.00 13.10 -1.55
CA ILE A 254 24.76 13.15 -2.80
C ILE A 254 25.92 12.14 -2.78
N GLU A 255 26.62 12.03 -1.66
CA GLU A 255 27.72 11.09 -1.52
C GLU A 255 27.23 9.63 -1.56
N ALA A 256 26.08 9.33 -0.96
CA ALA A 256 25.46 8.02 -1.09
C ALA A 256 25.01 7.74 -2.54
N GLU A 257 24.42 8.71 -3.25
CA GLU A 257 24.10 8.58 -4.68
C GLU A 257 25.35 8.26 -5.51
N ARG A 258 26.51 8.84 -5.16
CA ARG A 258 27.80 8.50 -5.79
C ARG A 258 28.25 7.08 -5.46
N LEU A 259 28.18 6.67 -4.19
CA LEU A 259 28.60 5.34 -3.72
C LEU A 259 27.76 4.21 -4.32
N TYR A 260 26.47 4.45 -4.54
CA TYR A 260 25.54 3.48 -5.13
C TYR A 260 25.30 3.71 -6.64
N LYS A 261 26.09 4.54 -7.33
CA LYS A 261 25.90 4.88 -8.75
C LYS A 261 25.79 3.65 -9.67
N GLY A 262 26.47 2.55 -9.34
CA GLY A 262 26.42 1.30 -10.10
C GLY A 262 25.03 0.65 -10.15
N HIS A 263 24.09 1.08 -9.31
CA HIS A 263 22.75 0.54 -9.21
C HIS A 263 21.67 1.42 -9.88
N LEU A 264 22.06 2.51 -10.57
CA LEU A 264 21.08 3.45 -11.17
C LEU A 264 20.15 2.79 -12.20
N ALA A 265 20.61 1.71 -12.85
CA ALA A 265 19.84 0.93 -13.81
C ALA A 265 19.12 -0.28 -13.17
N GLU A 266 19.07 -0.37 -11.84
CA GLU A 266 18.33 -1.46 -11.20
C GLU A 266 16.83 -1.27 -11.34
N GLU A 267 16.25 -2.25 -12.02
CA GLU A 267 14.82 -2.37 -12.27
C GLU A 267 14.29 -3.69 -11.69
N MET A 268 13.01 -3.69 -11.36
CA MET A 268 12.23 -4.91 -11.15
C MET A 268 11.38 -5.17 -12.38
N GLU A 269 11.48 -6.37 -12.93
CA GLU A 269 10.63 -6.83 -14.03
C GLU A 269 9.30 -7.35 -13.49
N ARG A 270 8.24 -7.11 -14.27
CA ARG A 270 6.88 -7.59 -14.00
C ARG A 270 6.82 -9.10 -14.22
N GLY A 271 7.05 -9.86 -13.16
CA GLY A 271 6.95 -11.32 -13.17
C GLY A 271 5.53 -11.86 -12.87
N ASP A 272 5.44 -13.18 -12.73
CA ASP A 272 4.18 -13.93 -12.59
C ASP A 272 3.38 -13.60 -11.32
N HIS A 273 4.03 -13.05 -10.28
CA HIS A 273 3.39 -12.62 -9.05
C HIS A 273 2.96 -11.15 -9.07
N ALA A 274 3.25 -10.41 -10.15
CA ALA A 274 2.75 -9.05 -10.29
C ALA A 274 1.24 -9.06 -10.57
N ARG A 275 0.53 -8.05 -10.06
CA ARG A 275 -0.92 -7.91 -10.21
C ARG A 275 -1.26 -6.50 -10.67
N GLU A 276 -2.26 -6.33 -11.51
CA GLU A 276 -2.86 -5.01 -11.73
C GLU A 276 -3.41 -4.52 -10.40
N LEU A 277 -3.18 -3.25 -10.07
CA LEU A 277 -3.63 -2.61 -8.84
C LEU A 277 -5.14 -2.83 -8.64
N LEU A 278 -5.91 -2.69 -9.71
CA LEU A 278 -7.36 -2.93 -9.71
C LEU A 278 -7.71 -4.35 -9.21
N HIS A 279 -7.03 -5.38 -9.71
CA HIS A 279 -7.29 -6.77 -9.32
C HIS A 279 -6.78 -7.08 -7.91
N LEU A 280 -5.62 -6.53 -7.53
CA LEU A 280 -5.09 -6.65 -6.17
C LEU A 280 -6.08 -6.09 -5.14
N LEU A 281 -6.63 -4.90 -5.42
CA LEU A 281 -7.63 -4.24 -4.58
C LEU A 281 -8.95 -5.03 -4.53
N ALA A 282 -9.43 -5.50 -5.69
CA ALA A 282 -10.64 -6.33 -5.76
C ALA A 282 -10.51 -7.62 -4.96
N ALA A 283 -9.38 -8.32 -5.06
CA ALA A 283 -9.10 -9.53 -4.29
C ALA A 283 -9.10 -9.27 -2.78
N GLY A 284 -8.39 -8.21 -2.36
CA GLY A 284 -8.33 -7.79 -0.95
C GLY A 284 -9.70 -7.50 -0.35
N ALA A 285 -10.60 -6.89 -1.13
CA ALA A 285 -11.94 -6.52 -0.69
C ALA A 285 -13.02 -7.60 -0.88
N SER A 286 -12.77 -8.66 -1.67
CA SER A 286 -13.81 -9.62 -2.09
C SER A 286 -13.75 -10.99 -1.41
N LEU A 287 -12.61 -11.38 -0.88
CA LEU A 287 -12.46 -12.69 -0.20
C LEU A 287 -12.92 -12.64 1.25
N LYS A 288 -13.45 -13.74 1.79
CA LYS A 288 -13.94 -13.77 3.18
C LYS A 288 -12.78 -13.71 4.17
N PRO A 289 -12.98 -13.26 5.42
CA PRO A 289 -11.90 -13.13 6.42
C PRO A 289 -11.10 -14.40 6.71
N LYS A 290 -11.69 -15.56 6.49
CA LYS A 290 -11.04 -16.87 6.69
C LYS A 290 -10.07 -17.24 5.55
N ASP A 291 -10.18 -16.58 4.40
CA ASP A 291 -9.38 -16.88 3.23
C ASP A 291 -8.15 -15.95 3.20
N ASP A 292 -6.97 -16.54 3.03
CA ASP A 292 -5.74 -15.81 2.77
C ASP A 292 -5.77 -15.23 1.35
N VAL A 293 -5.24 -14.02 1.20
CA VAL A 293 -5.26 -13.29 -0.08
C VAL A 293 -3.84 -12.96 -0.46
N PRO A 294 -3.30 -13.52 -1.57
CA PRO A 294 -1.96 -13.19 -2.02
C PRO A 294 -1.77 -11.68 -2.20
N GLY A 295 -0.65 -11.16 -1.70
CA GLY A 295 -0.37 -9.73 -1.75
C GLY A 295 -1.03 -8.91 -0.64
N TRP A 296 -1.65 -9.55 0.35
CA TRP A 296 -2.23 -8.88 1.52
C TRP A 296 -1.80 -9.53 2.82
N LEU A 297 -1.45 -8.68 3.80
CA LEU A 297 -1.19 -9.08 5.16
C LEU A 297 -2.50 -9.27 5.91
N THR A 298 -2.71 -10.45 6.48
CA THR A 298 -3.88 -10.72 7.32
C THR A 298 -3.65 -10.33 8.78
N LEU A 299 -4.49 -9.45 9.33
CA LEU A 299 -4.45 -8.99 10.72
C LEU A 299 -5.66 -9.55 11.46
N ARG A 300 -5.44 -10.49 12.40
CA ARG A 300 -6.51 -11.27 13.07
C ARG A 300 -6.88 -10.79 14.48
N THR A 301 -6.33 -9.68 14.95
CA THR A 301 -6.67 -9.12 16.27
C THR A 301 -6.77 -7.59 16.23
N ALA A 302 -7.59 -7.01 17.09
CA ALA A 302 -7.63 -5.56 17.28
C ALA A 302 -6.24 -4.96 17.61
N SER A 303 -5.40 -5.70 18.35
CA SER A 303 -4.03 -5.29 18.65
C SER A 303 -3.13 -5.27 17.42
N ALA A 304 -3.25 -6.25 16.52
CA ALA A 304 -2.50 -6.28 15.27
C ALA A 304 -2.95 -5.16 14.32
N ILE A 305 -4.24 -4.88 14.28
CA ILE A 305 -4.81 -3.74 13.54
C ILE A 305 -4.27 -2.42 14.10
N GLY A 306 -4.34 -2.23 15.43
CA GLY A 306 -3.82 -1.04 16.10
C GLY A 306 -2.32 -0.86 15.88
N GLY A 307 -1.54 -1.93 16.04
CA GLY A 307 -0.10 -1.93 15.78
C GLY A 307 0.25 -1.58 14.34
N PHE A 308 -0.53 -2.04 13.35
CA PHE A 308 -0.37 -1.65 11.96
C PHE A 308 -0.74 -0.18 11.72
N VAL A 309 -1.84 0.32 12.27
CA VAL A 309 -2.23 1.74 12.14
C VAL A 309 -1.19 2.67 12.77
N GLU A 310 -0.54 2.23 13.85
CA GLU A 310 0.57 2.96 14.47
C GLU A 310 1.79 3.09 13.55
N THR A 311 1.88 2.33 12.47
CA THR A 311 2.97 2.47 11.47
C THR A 311 2.76 3.70 10.58
N PHE A 312 1.53 4.20 10.46
CA PHE A 312 1.22 5.36 9.62
C PHE A 312 1.66 6.67 10.30
N SER A 313 1.96 7.70 9.49
CA SER A 313 2.30 9.02 10.04
C SER A 313 1.13 9.65 10.81
N ASN A 314 1.37 10.40 11.89
CA ASN A 314 0.27 11.00 12.68
C ASN A 314 -0.54 12.07 11.90
N ASP A 315 -0.10 12.43 10.70
CA ASP A 315 -0.79 13.34 9.78
C ASP A 315 -1.87 12.62 8.94
N VAL A 316 -2.07 11.33 9.20
CA VAL A 316 -3.08 10.51 8.54
C VAL A 316 -4.47 10.96 8.96
N LYS A 317 -5.18 11.59 8.02
CA LYS A 317 -6.63 11.52 8.05
C LYS A 317 -7.01 10.08 7.76
N ILE A 318 -7.34 9.32 8.80
CA ILE A 318 -8.24 8.17 8.64
C ILE A 318 -9.53 8.77 8.10
N VAL A 319 -9.70 8.75 6.78
CA VAL A 319 -10.91 9.26 6.17
C VAL A 319 -11.95 8.15 6.28
N GLU A 320 -12.82 8.26 7.28
CA GLU A 320 -14.12 7.61 7.23
C GLU A 320 -14.86 8.15 5.99
N LEU A 321 -15.17 7.23 5.07
CA LEU A 321 -15.58 7.53 3.70
C LEU A 321 -16.97 8.20 3.70
N ASN A 322 -17.04 9.46 3.26
CA ASN A 322 -18.28 10.21 3.06
C ASN A 322 -18.19 11.07 1.78
N GLY A 323 -18.26 10.43 0.62
CA GLY A 323 -18.33 11.03 -0.72
C GLY A 323 -19.76 11.02 -1.29
N ARG A 324 -20.13 12.02 -2.09
CA ARG A 324 -21.50 12.14 -2.65
C ARG A 324 -21.54 12.17 -4.18
N SER A 325 -20.40 12.07 -4.87
CA SER A 325 -20.34 12.25 -6.31
C SER A 325 -20.29 10.90 -7.03
N ALA A 326 -21.20 10.70 -7.98
CA ALA A 326 -21.23 9.51 -8.82
C ALA A 326 -20.02 9.49 -9.79
N PRO A 327 -19.38 8.33 -10.01
CA PRO A 327 -18.38 8.15 -11.05
C PRO A 327 -19.01 8.35 -12.43
N ASN A 328 -18.31 9.06 -13.33
CA ASN A 328 -18.75 9.21 -14.73
C ASN A 328 -18.55 7.88 -15.49
N PRO A 329 -19.61 7.25 -16.02
CA PRO A 329 -19.50 5.99 -16.77
C PRO A 329 -18.71 6.22 -18.05
N THR A 330 -17.53 5.62 -18.16
CA THR A 330 -16.74 5.69 -19.40
C THR A 330 -15.91 4.42 -19.56
N SER A 331 -16.27 3.59 -20.55
CA SER A 331 -15.53 2.37 -20.88
C SER A 331 -14.38 2.62 -21.85
N ASN A 332 -13.38 1.75 -21.83
CA ASN A 332 -12.32 1.72 -22.86
C ASN A 332 -11.95 0.25 -23.15
N ALA A 333 -12.33 -0.24 -24.34
CA ALA A 333 -12.16 -1.64 -24.72
C ALA A 333 -10.70 -2.13 -24.69
N SER A 334 -9.74 -1.27 -25.03
CA SER A 334 -8.32 -1.62 -25.02
C SER A 334 -7.80 -1.83 -23.60
N ILE A 335 -8.15 -0.92 -22.67
CA ILE A 335 -7.81 -1.06 -21.25
C ILE A 335 -8.46 -2.33 -20.68
N ILE A 336 -9.75 -2.54 -20.96
CA ILE A 336 -10.50 -3.71 -20.47
C ILE A 336 -9.87 -5.02 -20.97
N SER A 337 -9.54 -5.12 -22.26
CA SER A 337 -8.90 -6.33 -22.81
C SER A 337 -7.59 -6.63 -22.09
N LYS A 338 -6.74 -5.61 -21.89
CA LYS A 338 -5.46 -5.77 -21.17
C LYS A 338 -5.66 -6.24 -19.73
N LEU A 339 -6.61 -5.66 -19.01
CA LEU A 339 -6.94 -6.06 -17.65
C LEU A 339 -7.43 -7.52 -17.62
N ASN A 340 -8.37 -7.89 -18.49
CA ASN A 340 -8.90 -9.24 -18.57
C ASN A 340 -7.81 -10.27 -18.93
N ASP A 341 -6.91 -9.92 -19.87
CA ASP A 341 -5.80 -10.80 -20.24
C ASP A 341 -4.78 -10.94 -19.10
N ALA A 342 -4.48 -9.84 -18.38
CA ALA A 342 -3.64 -9.91 -17.18
C ALA A 342 -4.27 -10.82 -16.11
N LEU A 343 -5.59 -10.76 -15.92
CA LEU A 343 -6.30 -11.60 -14.95
C LEU A 343 -6.18 -13.10 -15.25
N LYS A 344 -6.33 -13.50 -16.52
CA LYS A 344 -6.19 -14.90 -16.95
C LYS A 344 -4.82 -15.49 -16.59
N ASN A 345 -3.78 -14.66 -16.60
CA ASN A 345 -2.42 -15.07 -16.26
C ASN A 345 -2.20 -15.27 -14.75
N TYR A 346 -3.11 -14.80 -13.89
CA TYR A 346 -2.97 -15.02 -12.45
C TYR A 346 -3.33 -16.45 -12.06
N ASP A 347 -4.34 -17.02 -12.70
CA ASP A 347 -4.80 -18.39 -12.46
C ASP A 347 -3.75 -19.41 -12.89
N SER A 348 -3.11 -19.19 -14.04
CA SER A 348 -2.02 -20.05 -14.53
C SER A 348 -0.81 -20.03 -13.58
N ALA A 349 -0.44 -18.87 -13.04
CA ALA A 349 0.64 -18.75 -12.06
C ALA A 349 0.30 -19.42 -10.70
N ALA A 350 -0.95 -19.34 -10.24
CA ALA A 350 -1.39 -20.00 -9.01
C ALA A 350 -1.43 -21.54 -9.11
N SER A 351 -1.64 -22.07 -10.33
CA SER A 351 -1.67 -23.52 -10.60
C SER A 351 -0.30 -24.19 -10.80
N SER A 352 0.81 -23.44 -10.70
CA SER A 352 2.16 -24.02 -10.80
C SER A 352 2.54 -24.81 -9.53
N PRO A 353 3.09 -26.04 -9.64
CA PRO A 353 3.33 -26.95 -8.51
C PRO A 353 4.35 -26.47 -7.46
N ASN A 354 5.04 -25.34 -7.70
CA ASN A 354 5.94 -24.71 -6.74
C ASN A 354 5.28 -23.63 -5.86
N ALA A 355 4.01 -23.27 -6.10
CA ALA A 355 3.33 -22.18 -5.38
C ALA A 355 2.88 -22.56 -3.95
N THR A 356 2.85 -23.85 -3.60
CA THR A 356 2.26 -24.34 -2.34
C THR A 356 3.20 -24.34 -1.13
N GLN A 357 4.49 -23.99 -1.28
CA GLN A 357 5.44 -24.00 -0.15
C GLN A 357 5.71 -22.64 0.52
N GLY A 358 5.02 -21.56 0.13
CA GLY A 358 5.28 -20.20 0.65
C GLY A 358 4.15 -19.50 1.39
N MET A 359 2.93 -20.05 1.47
CA MET A 359 1.72 -19.27 1.78
C MET A 359 1.21 -19.35 3.22
N ALA A 360 2.09 -19.49 4.22
CA ALA A 360 1.66 -19.28 5.61
C ALA A 360 1.87 -17.82 5.99
N SER A 361 0.81 -17.01 5.97
CA SER A 361 0.84 -15.69 6.64
C SER A 361 1.18 -15.91 8.12
N PRO A 362 2.23 -15.27 8.67
CA PRO A 362 2.56 -15.44 10.08
C PRO A 362 1.40 -14.95 10.95
N ASP A 363 1.00 -15.74 11.95
CA ASP A 363 0.06 -15.30 12.99
C ASP A 363 0.75 -14.22 13.84
N ILE A 364 0.48 -12.94 13.53
CA ILE A 364 1.09 -11.81 14.22
C ILE A 364 0.41 -11.63 15.59
N ASN A 365 1.04 -12.16 16.63
CA ASN A 365 0.72 -11.83 18.01
C ASN A 365 1.68 -10.74 18.52
N PHE A 366 1.21 -9.48 18.50
CA PHE A 366 1.88 -8.40 19.22
C PHE A 366 1.73 -8.62 20.73
N THR A 367 2.66 -9.35 21.34
CA THR A 367 2.79 -9.36 22.79
C THR A 367 3.60 -8.13 23.25
N LYS A 368 3.14 -7.55 24.36
CA LYS A 368 3.55 -6.25 24.95
C LYS A 368 5.06 -5.97 24.95
N PRO A 369 5.48 -4.69 24.94
CA PRO A 369 6.89 -4.32 24.94
C PRO A 369 7.59 -4.86 26.19
N LEU A 370 8.76 -5.46 25.99
CA LEU A 370 9.75 -5.64 27.05
C LEU A 370 10.04 -4.25 27.64
N LYS A 371 9.74 -4.12 28.93
CA LYS A 371 10.02 -2.93 29.75
C LYS A 371 11.54 -2.74 29.91
N PRO A 372 11.97 -1.52 30.24
CA PRO A 372 13.13 -0.83 29.66
C PRO A 372 14.49 -1.49 29.88
#